data_AF-B0WVZ8-F1
#
_entry.id   AF-B0WVZ8-F1
#
_cell.length_a   1.000
_cell.length_b   1.000
_cell.length_c   1.000
_cell.angle_alpha   90.00
_cell.angle_beta   90.00
_cell.angle_gamma   90.00
#
_symmetry.space_group_name_H-M   'P 1'
#
loop_
_entity.id
_entity.type
_entity.pdbx_description
1 polymer ?
#
loop_
_entity_poly.entity_id
_entity_poly.type
_entity_poly.pdbx_seq_one_letter_code
_entity_poly.pdbx_strand_id
1 'polypeptide(L)'
;MSLSEIDGNYNPIQPDSEGSYEEVEHLLEEEKEEEDDTGAVDYNPFSDDDEQEDLAEEDPQPVAECSKSKRPRCEKLFSFNAVFCQKLFRNQLRPKENSSTRVVGDSIEDVIACLWDTGKDLIKRQVVFQDNVPKWAVDEKPKFDDVGKFFLLQDMNARKTYGIENLTARLLQRWRDQLIKIFVFAYSLDVENKNQFNEVLKHLITPSKPDRAGANSMRDESSLANELHAGHPHLEGHFSSWLLWASVIHAAPAHEQEGMKKAPNPPATISKYFRWVGVSEAARLDGVHRGMVVANTINSRNLRQIRELKMEFSTAMVVLQGAFKRLEVMEAEAEASGGIVSAMETVMQPEESELSQQLGAEVTNCFDDQHA
;
A
#
# COMPACT_ATOMS: atom_id res chain seq x y z
N MET A 1 8.95 57.21 39.94
CA MET A 1 7.70 57.97 40.09
C MET A 1 6.79 57.56 38.95
N SER A 2 5.61 57.06 39.32
CA SER A 2 4.48 56.64 38.48
C SER A 2 3.76 57.82 37.83
N LEU A 3 2.92 57.51 36.83
CA LEU A 3 1.57 58.03 36.50
C LEU A 3 1.34 57.69 35.00
N SER A 4 0.64 56.63 34.62
CA SER A 4 -0.83 56.41 34.61
C SER A 4 -1.62 57.33 33.68
N GLU A 5 -2.41 56.67 32.81
CA GLU A 5 -3.72 57.06 32.25
C GLU A 5 -3.80 58.16 31.19
N ILE A 6 -4.13 57.75 29.95
CA ILE A 6 -5.21 58.35 29.15
C ILE A 6 -5.97 57.22 28.43
N ASP A 7 -7.24 57.04 28.80
CA ASP A 7 -8.28 56.24 28.15
C ASP A 7 -8.77 56.87 26.84
N GLY A 8 -9.30 56.06 25.91
CA GLY A 8 -10.00 56.61 24.74
C GLY A 8 -10.38 55.67 23.59
N ASN A 9 -11.14 54.61 23.88
CA ASN A 9 -12.33 54.18 23.10
C ASN A 9 -12.21 53.81 21.60
N TYR A 10 -12.25 52.51 21.26
CA TYR A 10 -12.89 52.03 20.02
C TYR A 10 -13.42 50.58 20.16
N ASN A 11 -14.71 50.41 19.89
CA ASN A 11 -15.51 49.19 20.09
C ASN A 11 -15.13 48.03 19.14
N PRO A 12 -15.15 46.78 19.63
CA PRO A 12 -15.13 45.57 18.79
C PRO A 12 -16.55 45.12 18.38
N ILE A 13 -16.70 44.74 17.11
CA ILE A 13 -17.93 44.13 16.57
C ILE A 13 -17.93 42.64 16.95
N GLN A 14 -18.94 42.21 17.71
CA GLN A 14 -19.32 40.81 17.91
C GLN A 14 -20.19 40.31 16.74
N PRO A 15 -20.21 39.00 16.48
CA PRO A 15 -21.42 38.33 16.05
C PRO A 15 -21.92 37.34 17.13
N ASP A 16 -23.13 37.60 17.63
CA ASP A 16 -24.01 36.66 18.37
C ASP A 16 -24.48 35.57 17.39
N SER A 17 -24.39 34.26 17.67
CA SER A 17 -25.08 33.38 18.64
C SER A 17 -26.38 32.77 18.11
N GLU A 18 -26.47 31.43 18.28
CA GLU A 18 -27.65 30.54 18.24
C GLU A 18 -28.36 30.33 16.88
N GLY A 19 -28.73 29.12 16.44
CA GLY A 19 -28.82 27.79 17.03
C GLY A 19 -29.76 26.93 16.15
N SER A 20 -29.92 25.66 16.53
CA SER A 20 -30.90 24.67 16.04
C SER A 20 -30.51 23.76 14.87
N TYR A 21 -30.16 22.52 15.24
CA TYR A 21 -30.24 21.33 14.42
C TYR A 21 -31.71 20.95 14.21
N GLU A 22 -32.10 20.61 12.99
CA GLU A 22 -33.22 19.70 12.75
C GLU A 22 -32.82 18.62 11.73
N GLU A 23 -32.98 17.41 12.23
CA GLU A 23 -32.89 16.10 11.63
C GLU A 23 -34.12 15.89 10.73
N VAL A 24 -33.92 15.50 9.46
CA VAL A 24 -35.00 14.94 8.64
C VAL A 24 -34.46 13.69 7.95
N GLU A 25 -34.74 12.56 8.59
CA GLU A 25 -34.82 11.25 7.94
C GLU A 25 -35.90 11.28 6.85
N HIS A 26 -35.57 10.84 5.64
CA HIS A 26 -36.54 10.17 4.79
C HIS A 26 -35.88 8.98 4.10
N LEU A 27 -36.20 7.80 4.64
CA LEU A 27 -36.10 6.49 4.00
C LEU A 27 -36.95 6.48 2.73
N LEU A 28 -36.35 6.10 1.61
CA LEU A 28 -37.03 5.30 0.59
C LEU A 28 -36.10 4.18 0.14
N GLU A 29 -36.55 2.98 0.46
CA GLU A 29 -36.08 1.68 -0.01
C GLU A 29 -36.27 1.61 -1.53
N GLU A 30 -35.21 1.27 -2.26
CA GLU A 30 -35.34 0.54 -3.51
C GLU A 30 -34.42 -0.68 -3.45
N GLU A 31 -35.04 -1.84 -3.26
CA GLU A 31 -34.45 -3.15 -3.46
C GLU A 31 -33.96 -3.26 -4.90
N LYS A 32 -32.67 -3.58 -5.07
CA LYS A 32 -32.16 -4.19 -6.29
C LYS A 32 -31.25 -5.35 -5.91
N GLU A 33 -31.79 -6.54 -6.09
CA GLU A 33 -31.01 -7.78 -6.20
C GLU A 33 -30.07 -7.65 -7.40
N GLU A 34 -28.77 -7.59 -7.14
CA GLU A 34 -27.75 -7.99 -8.10
C GLU A 34 -26.79 -8.97 -7.41
N GLU A 35 -26.94 -10.25 -7.77
CA GLU A 35 -25.87 -11.22 -7.70
C GLU A 35 -24.68 -10.65 -8.48
N ASP A 36 -23.54 -10.43 -7.82
CA ASP A 36 -22.29 -10.45 -8.55
C ASP A 36 -21.11 -10.95 -7.71
N ASP A 37 -20.29 -11.66 -8.44
CA ASP A 37 -19.21 -12.56 -8.11
C ASP A 37 -18.09 -11.84 -7.36
N THR A 38 -17.96 -12.09 -6.05
CA THR A 38 -16.79 -11.62 -5.30
C THR A 38 -15.60 -12.49 -5.63
N GLY A 39 -14.93 -12.11 -6.71
CA GLY A 39 -13.59 -12.56 -7.08
C GLY A 39 -12.65 -12.45 -5.88
N ALA A 40 -12.43 -13.60 -5.23
CA ALA A 40 -11.36 -13.76 -4.26
C ALA A 40 -10.03 -13.54 -4.99
N VAL A 41 -9.39 -12.41 -4.72
CA VAL A 41 -8.02 -12.14 -5.15
C VAL A 41 -7.13 -13.16 -4.46
N ASP A 42 -6.70 -14.16 -5.23
CA ASP A 42 -5.76 -15.21 -4.83
C ASP A 42 -4.38 -14.56 -4.64
N TYR A 43 -4.12 -14.08 -3.42
CA TYR A 43 -2.82 -13.53 -3.05
C TYR A 43 -1.85 -14.69 -2.79
N ASN A 44 -1.18 -15.14 -3.86
CA ASN A 44 -0.03 -16.04 -3.79
C ASN A 44 1.27 -15.21 -3.83
N PRO A 45 1.98 -15.00 -2.71
CA PRO A 45 3.13 -14.09 -2.65
C PRO A 45 4.41 -14.62 -3.33
N PHE A 46 4.31 -15.63 -4.20
CA PHE A 46 5.44 -16.26 -4.88
C PHE A 46 5.14 -16.68 -6.33
N SER A 47 4.19 -16.03 -7.00
CA SER A 47 4.05 -16.19 -8.45
C SER A 47 5.10 -15.32 -9.15
N ASP A 48 6.31 -15.87 -9.32
CA ASP A 48 7.25 -15.39 -10.33
C ASP A 48 6.79 -15.98 -11.67
N ASP A 49 6.44 -15.09 -12.60
CA ASP A 49 6.25 -15.38 -14.03
C ASP A 49 7.56 -15.97 -14.60
N ASP A 50 7.51 -17.21 -15.05
CA ASP A 50 8.42 -17.74 -16.04
C ASP A 50 7.66 -18.69 -16.97
N GLU A 51 7.98 -18.55 -18.24
CA GLU A 51 7.15 -18.84 -19.40
C GLU A 51 6.88 -20.34 -19.63
N GLN A 52 5.66 -20.61 -20.09
CA GLN A 52 5.17 -21.90 -20.50
C GLN A 52 5.56 -22.16 -21.98
N GLU A 53 6.52 -23.05 -22.22
CA GLU A 53 6.61 -23.78 -23.48
C GLU A 53 6.15 -25.22 -23.25
N ASP A 54 5.07 -25.58 -23.95
CA ASP A 54 4.55 -26.93 -24.12
C ASP A 54 5.62 -27.88 -24.66
N LEU A 55 5.59 -29.16 -24.25
CA LEU A 55 5.55 -30.31 -25.17
C LEU A 55 5.46 -31.67 -24.43
N ALA A 56 4.38 -32.38 -24.76
CA ALA A 56 4.21 -33.82 -24.95
C ALA A 56 4.32 -34.81 -23.76
N GLU A 57 3.21 -35.52 -23.55
CA GLU A 57 3.11 -36.83 -22.91
C GLU A 57 4.01 -37.86 -23.60
N GLU A 58 4.85 -38.56 -22.83
CA GLU A 58 5.35 -39.89 -23.20
C GLU A 58 5.32 -40.85 -22.00
N ASP A 59 4.75 -42.02 -22.26
CA ASP A 59 4.61 -43.21 -21.40
C ASP A 59 5.98 -43.78 -20.97
N PRO A 60 6.08 -44.55 -19.86
CA PRO A 60 7.35 -44.87 -19.23
C PRO A 60 8.05 -46.06 -19.90
N GLN A 61 9.27 -45.84 -20.40
CA GLN A 61 10.21 -46.94 -20.69
C GLN A 61 11.37 -47.02 -19.67
N PRO A 62 11.82 -48.24 -19.31
CA PRO A 62 12.80 -48.46 -18.26
C PRO A 62 14.23 -48.48 -18.80
N VAL A 63 15.10 -47.67 -18.21
CA VAL A 63 16.57 -47.64 -18.43
C VAL A 63 17.19 -46.91 -17.23
N ALA A 64 18.36 -47.21 -16.70
CA ALA A 64 19.23 -48.38 -16.76
C ALA A 64 20.16 -48.25 -15.52
N GLU A 65 20.78 -49.38 -15.20
CA GLU A 65 21.78 -49.63 -14.18
C GLU A 65 22.77 -48.50 -13.83
N CYS A 66 22.83 -48.23 -12.52
CA CYS A 66 24.03 -48.32 -11.68
C CYS A 66 25.35 -47.73 -12.22
N SER A 67 25.58 -46.44 -11.97
CA SER A 67 26.93 -45.88 -11.83
C SER A 67 27.24 -45.63 -10.34
N LYS A 68 27.80 -46.66 -9.68
CA LYS A 68 28.38 -46.55 -8.33
C LYS A 68 29.63 -45.67 -8.39
N SER A 69 29.45 -44.35 -8.31
CA SER A 69 30.55 -43.48 -7.87
C SER A 69 30.88 -43.89 -6.42
N LYS A 70 32.14 -44.28 -6.19
CA LYS A 70 32.65 -44.64 -4.86
C LYS A 70 32.59 -43.39 -3.98
N ARG A 71 31.47 -43.21 -3.29
CA ARG A 71 31.30 -42.18 -2.26
C ARG A 71 32.25 -42.51 -1.10
N PRO A 72 32.91 -41.50 -0.49
CA PRO A 72 33.73 -41.70 0.69
C PRO A 72 32.89 -42.41 1.76
N ARG A 73 33.42 -43.53 2.28
CA ARG A 73 32.76 -44.30 3.35
C ARG A 73 32.58 -43.35 4.53
N CYS A 74 31.34 -43.04 4.85
CA CYS A 74 31.01 -42.30 6.06
C CYS A 74 31.36 -43.19 7.26
N GLU A 75 32.31 -42.77 8.08
CA GLU A 75 32.76 -43.51 9.28
C GLU A 75 31.67 -43.61 10.35
N LYS A 76 30.67 -42.73 10.28
CA LYS A 76 29.55 -42.66 11.23
C LYS A 76 28.59 -43.85 11.10
N LEU A 77 28.01 -44.26 12.23
CA LEU A 77 27.15 -45.45 12.33
C LEU A 77 25.86 -45.30 11.51
N PHE A 78 25.27 -44.11 11.52
CA PHE A 78 24.08 -43.74 10.76
C PHE A 78 24.45 -42.70 9.70
N SER A 79 24.04 -42.92 8.45
CA SER A 79 24.26 -41.95 7.36
C SER A 79 23.23 -42.09 6.24
N PHE A 80 22.48 -41.04 5.92
CA PHE A 80 21.50 -41.05 4.83
C PHE A 80 21.42 -39.67 4.13
N ASN A 81 20.87 -39.62 2.93
CA ASN A 81 20.64 -38.37 2.22
C ASN A 81 19.23 -37.88 2.55
N ALA A 82 19.11 -36.63 3.00
CA ALA A 82 17.85 -36.03 3.40
C ALA A 82 17.49 -34.87 2.45
N VAL A 83 16.23 -34.84 2.00
CA VAL A 83 15.66 -33.71 1.26
C VAL A 83 14.69 -32.98 2.18
N PHE A 84 15.00 -31.74 2.55
CA PHE A 84 14.18 -30.93 3.44
C PHE A 84 13.13 -30.17 2.65
N CYS A 85 11.88 -30.34 3.06
CA CYS A 85 10.73 -29.69 2.45
C CYS A 85 9.92 -28.96 3.51
N GLN A 86 9.68 -27.67 3.29
CA GLN A 86 8.85 -26.87 4.18
C GLN A 86 7.36 -27.08 3.89
N LYS A 87 6.59 -27.32 4.95
CA LYS A 87 5.12 -27.40 4.95
C LYS A 87 4.51 -26.32 5.84
N LEU A 88 3.39 -25.77 5.40
CA LEU A 88 2.58 -24.85 6.20
C LEU A 88 1.56 -25.60 7.06
N PHE A 89 1.07 -26.75 6.56
CA PHE A 89 0.13 -27.64 7.24
C PHE A 89 0.33 -29.10 6.80
N ARG A 90 -0.13 -30.06 7.61
CA ARG A 90 0.13 -31.51 7.46
C ARG A 90 -0.20 -32.05 6.07
N ASN A 91 -1.41 -31.77 5.60
CA ASN A 91 -1.97 -32.33 4.36
C ASN A 91 -1.58 -31.55 3.10
N GLN A 92 -0.58 -30.68 3.15
CA GLN A 92 -0.07 -29.99 1.97
C GLN A 92 0.53 -31.00 0.97
N LEU A 93 -0.03 -31.01 -0.24
CA LEU A 93 0.33 -31.96 -1.31
C LEU A 93 1.65 -31.60 -1.99
N ARG A 94 1.90 -30.31 -2.20
CA ARG A 94 3.09 -29.80 -2.89
C ARG A 94 3.88 -28.90 -1.92
N PRO A 95 4.70 -29.49 -1.04
CA PRO A 95 5.60 -28.72 -0.19
C PRO A 95 6.79 -28.20 -1.00
N LYS A 96 7.30 -27.04 -0.63
CA LYS A 96 8.50 -26.45 -1.25
C LYS A 96 9.71 -27.28 -0.84
N GLU A 97 10.55 -27.67 -1.80
CA GLU A 97 11.84 -28.29 -1.49
C GLU A 97 12.87 -27.19 -1.26
N ASN A 98 13.55 -27.22 -0.11
CA ASN A 98 14.43 -26.14 0.33
C ASN A 98 15.90 -26.51 0.18
N SER A 99 16.28 -27.70 0.64
CA SER A 99 17.68 -28.12 0.66
C SER A 99 17.83 -29.64 0.66
N SER A 100 19.01 -30.11 0.27
CA SER A 100 19.38 -31.52 0.36
C SER A 100 20.71 -31.64 1.10
N THR A 101 20.75 -32.42 2.17
CA THR A 101 21.92 -32.56 3.04
C THR A 101 22.13 -34.03 3.42
N ARG A 102 23.39 -34.45 3.57
CA ARG A 102 23.70 -35.77 4.12
C ARG A 102 23.65 -35.70 5.65
N VAL A 103 22.72 -36.43 6.25
CA VAL A 103 22.58 -36.54 7.70
C VAL A 103 23.47 -37.67 8.19
N VAL A 104 24.29 -37.40 9.21
CA VAL A 104 25.28 -38.35 9.76
C VAL A 104 25.30 -38.28 11.28
N GLY A 105 25.52 -39.41 11.95
CA GLY A 105 25.59 -39.48 13.42
C GLY A 105 25.96 -40.87 13.93
N ASP A 106 26.42 -40.95 15.19
CA ASP A 106 26.72 -42.22 15.86
C ASP A 106 25.64 -42.64 16.87
N SER A 107 24.78 -41.70 17.27
CA SER A 107 23.61 -41.89 18.12
C SER A 107 22.32 -41.41 17.43
N ILE A 108 21.16 -41.70 18.03
CA ILE A 108 19.87 -41.16 17.54
C ILE A 108 19.84 -39.65 17.78
N GLU A 109 20.38 -39.22 18.92
CA GLU A 109 20.48 -37.84 19.35
C GLU A 109 21.32 -37.01 18.38
N ASP A 110 22.45 -37.55 17.89
CA ASP A 110 23.28 -36.89 16.88
C ASP A 110 22.51 -36.66 15.57
N VAL A 111 21.71 -37.65 15.16
CA VAL A 111 20.88 -37.55 13.96
C VAL A 111 19.80 -36.48 14.16
N ILE A 112 19.15 -36.44 15.31
CA ILE A 112 18.15 -35.42 15.65
C ILE A 112 18.79 -34.02 15.70
N ALA A 113 19.97 -33.89 16.30
CA ALA A 113 20.74 -32.63 16.30
C ALA A 113 21.05 -32.14 14.88
N CYS A 114 21.51 -33.04 14.00
CA CYS A 114 21.78 -32.71 12.60
C CYS A 114 20.51 -32.28 11.84
N LEU A 115 19.37 -32.95 12.08
CA LEU A 115 18.08 -32.57 11.51
C LEU A 115 17.64 -31.18 12.00
N TRP A 116 17.77 -30.92 13.30
CA TRP A 116 17.43 -29.64 13.89
C TRP A 116 18.29 -28.52 13.34
N ASP A 117 19.62 -28.67 13.33
CA ASP A 117 20.52 -27.64 12.84
C ASP A 117 20.31 -27.31 11.36
N THR A 118 19.90 -28.28 10.56
CA THR A 118 19.61 -28.09 9.14
C THR A 118 18.21 -27.49 8.91
N GLY A 119 17.22 -27.85 9.73
CA GLY A 119 15.82 -27.51 9.51
C GLY A 119 15.28 -26.34 10.32
N LYS A 120 15.98 -25.89 11.39
CA LYS A 120 15.47 -24.86 12.32
C LYS A 120 15.12 -23.53 11.65
N ASP A 121 15.84 -23.15 10.60
CA ASP A 121 15.60 -21.89 9.87
C ASP A 121 14.30 -21.94 9.03
N LEU A 122 13.75 -23.13 8.80
CA LEU A 122 12.47 -23.34 8.13
C LEU A 122 11.29 -23.26 9.11
N ILE A 123 11.55 -23.20 10.42
CA ILE A 123 10.53 -23.09 11.46
C ILE A 123 10.31 -21.60 11.78
N LYS A 124 9.04 -21.23 11.98
CA LYS A 124 8.64 -19.88 12.37
C LYS A 124 8.37 -19.83 13.87
N ARG A 125 7.15 -20.18 14.28
CA ARG A 125 6.73 -20.16 15.69
C ARG A 125 5.66 -21.20 15.92
N GLN A 126 5.67 -21.83 17.10
CA GLN A 126 4.72 -22.88 17.43
C GLN A 126 3.29 -22.33 17.53
N VAL A 127 2.36 -22.94 16.80
CA VAL A 127 0.91 -22.76 16.94
C VAL A 127 0.31 -23.93 17.70
N VAL A 128 -0.58 -23.63 18.65
CA VAL A 128 -1.36 -24.60 19.41
C VAL A 128 -2.84 -24.21 19.30
N PHE A 129 -3.72 -25.21 19.14
CA PHE A 129 -5.16 -25.00 19.15
C PHE A 129 -5.71 -25.23 20.57
N GLN A 130 -6.32 -24.20 21.15
CA GLN A 130 -7.08 -24.31 22.40
C GLN A 130 -8.54 -24.03 22.05
N ASP A 131 -9.43 -24.98 22.30
CA ASP A 131 -10.86 -24.89 21.97
C ASP A 131 -11.12 -24.55 20.48
N ASN A 132 -10.33 -25.15 19.57
CA ASN A 132 -10.30 -24.87 18.13
C ASN A 132 -9.91 -23.43 17.73
N VAL A 133 -9.46 -22.60 18.67
CA VAL A 133 -8.92 -21.27 18.38
C VAL A 133 -7.40 -21.35 18.29
N PRO A 134 -6.78 -20.91 17.18
CA PRO A 134 -5.33 -20.91 17.06
C PRO A 134 -4.72 -19.88 18.01
N LYS A 135 -3.71 -20.30 18.78
CA LYS A 135 -2.91 -19.43 19.65
C LYS A 135 -1.42 -19.69 19.45
N TRP A 136 -0.62 -18.65 19.66
CA TRP A 136 0.82 -18.82 19.79
C TRP A 136 1.14 -19.64 21.05
N ALA A 137 2.10 -20.56 20.95
CA ALA A 137 2.68 -21.17 22.13
C ALA A 137 3.38 -20.11 23.01
N VAL A 138 3.54 -20.47 24.28
CA VAL A 138 4.18 -19.62 25.29
C VAL A 138 5.61 -19.25 24.87
N ASP A 139 6.35 -20.20 24.32
CA ASP A 139 7.68 -19.96 23.79
C ASP A 139 7.62 -19.21 22.45
N GLU A 140 8.32 -18.08 22.38
CA GLU A 140 8.39 -17.25 21.17
C GLU A 140 9.22 -17.90 20.05
N LYS A 141 10.28 -18.61 20.44
CA LYS A 141 11.17 -19.35 19.54
C LYS A 141 11.17 -20.83 19.91
N PRO A 142 10.88 -21.73 18.96
CA PRO A 142 10.99 -23.17 19.17
C PRO A 142 12.40 -23.58 19.59
N LYS A 143 12.48 -24.47 20.57
CA LYS A 143 13.73 -25.01 21.11
C LYS A 143 13.99 -26.41 20.54
N PHE A 144 15.20 -26.92 20.76
CA PHE A 144 15.57 -28.28 20.35
C PHE A 144 14.58 -29.34 20.87
N ASP A 145 14.07 -29.17 22.10
CA ASP A 145 13.10 -30.07 22.71
C ASP A 145 11.75 -30.13 21.95
N ASP A 146 11.46 -29.13 21.12
CA ASP A 146 10.23 -29.05 20.32
C ASP A 146 10.35 -29.74 18.97
N VAL A 147 11.50 -30.34 18.62
CA VAL A 147 11.76 -30.96 17.31
C VAL A 147 10.66 -31.94 16.89
N GLY A 148 10.13 -32.74 17.82
CA GLY A 148 9.06 -33.70 17.57
C GLY A 148 7.73 -33.05 17.13
N LYS A 149 7.53 -31.76 17.40
CA LYS A 149 6.34 -31.00 17.03
C LYS A 149 6.41 -30.40 15.64
N PHE A 150 7.56 -30.48 14.97
CA PHE A 150 7.82 -29.81 13.68
C PHE A 150 8.35 -30.72 12.58
N PHE A 151 8.84 -31.92 12.90
CA PHE A 151 9.50 -32.77 11.92
C PHE A 151 8.73 -34.08 11.68
N LEU A 152 8.62 -34.46 10.40
CA LEU A 152 8.26 -35.82 9.98
C LEU A 152 9.25 -36.32 8.94
N LEU A 153 9.59 -37.61 9.04
CA LEU A 153 10.54 -38.27 8.14
C LEU A 153 9.78 -39.29 7.30
N GLN A 154 9.88 -39.18 5.99
CA GLN A 154 9.28 -40.11 5.05
C GLN A 154 10.35 -40.94 4.35
N ASP A 155 10.25 -42.25 4.55
CA ASP A 155 10.99 -43.24 3.78
C ASP A 155 10.40 -43.27 2.37
N MET A 156 11.19 -42.85 1.37
CA MET A 156 10.74 -42.80 -0.03
C MET A 156 10.54 -44.19 -0.65
N ASN A 157 11.25 -45.21 -0.14
CA ASN A 157 11.14 -46.58 -0.63
C ASN A 157 9.91 -47.27 -0.05
N ALA A 158 9.69 -47.12 1.26
CA ALA A 158 8.55 -47.72 1.95
C ALA A 158 7.26 -46.86 1.90
N ARG A 159 7.37 -45.61 1.42
CA ARG A 159 6.33 -44.56 1.46
C ARG A 159 5.70 -44.38 2.84
N LYS A 160 6.46 -44.67 3.90
CA LYS A 160 6.00 -44.62 5.29
C LYS A 160 6.59 -43.40 5.99
N THR A 161 5.75 -42.71 6.76
CA THR A 161 6.13 -41.53 7.52
C THR A 161 6.33 -41.88 9.00
N TYR A 162 7.34 -41.27 9.61
CA TYR A 162 7.78 -41.48 10.98
C TYR A 162 7.94 -40.13 11.68
N GLY A 163 7.45 -40.03 12.91
CA GLY A 163 7.79 -38.91 13.80
C GLY A 163 9.15 -39.14 14.47
N ILE A 164 9.70 -38.08 15.07
CA ILE A 164 11.02 -38.10 15.71
C ILE A 164 11.06 -39.10 16.86
N GLU A 165 9.99 -39.17 17.65
CA GLU A 165 9.80 -40.09 18.77
C GLU A 165 9.77 -41.57 18.35
N ASN A 166 9.53 -41.85 17.07
CA ASN A 166 9.46 -43.20 16.51
C ASN A 166 10.78 -43.64 15.85
N LEU A 167 11.84 -42.82 15.92
CA LEU A 167 13.14 -43.18 15.40
C LEU A 167 13.82 -44.22 16.29
N THR A 168 14.30 -45.28 15.67
CA THR A 168 15.06 -46.35 16.35
C THR A 168 16.38 -46.58 15.62
N ALA A 169 17.40 -47.03 16.34
CA ALA A 169 18.71 -47.34 15.75
C ALA A 169 18.59 -48.34 14.58
N ARG A 170 17.70 -49.32 14.69
CA ARG A 170 17.43 -50.30 13.62
C ARG A 170 16.86 -49.65 12.36
N LEU A 171 15.97 -48.67 12.51
CA LEU A 171 15.39 -47.92 11.39
C LEU A 171 16.48 -47.08 10.70
N LEU A 172 17.27 -46.34 11.48
CA LEU A 172 18.35 -45.49 10.95
C LEU A 172 19.44 -46.31 10.24
N GLN A 173 19.76 -47.50 10.74
CA GLN A 173 20.65 -48.45 10.05
C GLN A 173 20.08 -48.91 8.71
N ARG A 174 18.77 -49.17 8.65
CA ARG A 174 18.11 -49.56 7.40
C ARG A 174 18.13 -48.43 6.37
N TRP A 175 18.01 -47.18 6.82
CA TRP A 175 18.06 -45.99 5.97
C TRP A 175 19.46 -45.63 5.50
N ARG A 176 20.49 -46.40 5.86
CA ARG A 176 21.86 -46.13 5.44
C ARG A 176 21.97 -46.00 3.93
N ASP A 177 22.52 -44.88 3.49
CA ASP A 177 22.70 -44.47 2.09
C ASP A 177 21.39 -44.38 1.27
N GLN A 178 20.23 -44.38 1.92
CA GLN A 178 18.94 -44.14 1.29
C GLN A 178 18.62 -42.64 1.20
N LEU A 179 17.59 -42.32 0.42
CA LEU A 179 17.02 -40.98 0.31
C LEU A 179 15.77 -40.89 1.18
N ILE A 180 15.79 -39.98 2.15
CA ILE A 180 14.69 -39.75 3.09
C ILE A 180 14.16 -38.33 2.89
N LYS A 181 12.85 -38.18 2.79
CA LYS A 181 12.21 -36.86 2.67
C LYS A 181 11.86 -36.35 4.06
N ILE A 182 12.35 -35.17 4.43
CA ILE A 182 12.12 -34.56 5.73
C ILE A 182 11.11 -33.43 5.53
N PHE A 183 9.95 -33.55 6.16
CA PHE A 183 8.96 -32.48 6.19
C PHE A 183 9.17 -31.65 7.45
N VAL A 184 9.42 -30.36 7.27
CA VAL A 184 9.53 -29.38 8.34
C VAL A 184 8.30 -28.48 8.31
N PHE A 185 7.53 -28.49 9.39
CA PHE A 185 6.33 -27.67 9.53
C PHE A 185 6.71 -26.28 10.02
N ALA A 186 6.27 -25.22 9.34
CA ALA A 186 6.61 -23.86 9.72
C ALA A 186 6.00 -23.45 11.07
N TYR A 187 4.77 -23.90 11.34
CA TYR A 187 3.98 -23.47 12.50
C TYR A 187 3.74 -24.55 13.54
N SER A 188 3.53 -25.81 13.15
CA SER A 188 3.58 -27.02 14.00
C SER A 188 2.92 -28.17 13.23
N LEU A 189 3.02 -29.38 13.77
CA LEU A 189 2.23 -30.53 13.35
C LEU A 189 0.73 -30.41 13.68
N ASP A 190 0.38 -29.52 14.60
CA ASP A 190 -1.01 -29.30 15.04
C ASP A 190 -1.84 -28.58 13.97
N VAL A 191 -1.21 -27.95 12.98
CA VAL A 191 -1.89 -27.36 11.82
C VAL A 191 -2.09 -28.44 10.76
N GLU A 192 -3.27 -29.05 10.73
CA GLU A 192 -3.54 -30.23 9.91
C GLU A 192 -3.86 -29.89 8.45
N ASN A 193 -4.68 -28.86 8.23
CA ASN A 193 -5.30 -28.59 6.94
C ASN A 193 -5.25 -27.09 6.56
N LYS A 194 -5.61 -26.80 5.31
CA LYS A 194 -5.60 -25.43 4.76
C LYS A 194 -6.54 -24.50 5.53
N ASN A 195 -7.69 -24.99 6.01
CA ASN A 195 -8.66 -24.16 6.73
C ASN A 195 -8.11 -23.71 8.08
N GLN A 196 -7.53 -24.63 8.86
CA GLN A 196 -6.83 -24.30 10.10
C GLN A 196 -5.65 -23.35 9.86
N PHE A 197 -4.91 -23.53 8.76
CA PHE A 197 -3.87 -22.59 8.38
C PHE A 197 -4.42 -21.20 8.04
N ASN A 198 -5.55 -21.10 7.36
CA ASN A 198 -6.22 -19.82 7.09
C ASN A 198 -6.71 -19.14 8.38
N GLU A 199 -7.20 -19.90 9.35
CA GLU A 199 -7.54 -19.37 10.68
C GLU A 199 -6.30 -18.85 11.41
N VAL A 200 -5.18 -19.58 11.36
CA VAL A 200 -3.88 -19.12 11.87
C VAL A 200 -3.46 -17.84 11.15
N LEU A 201 -3.63 -17.76 9.83
CA LEU A 201 -3.31 -16.56 9.07
C LEU A 201 -4.13 -15.38 9.60
N LYS A 202 -5.45 -15.52 9.62
CA LYS A 202 -6.39 -14.47 10.03
C LYS A 202 -6.21 -14.01 11.48
N HIS A 203 -6.01 -14.94 12.41
CA HIS A 203 -6.00 -14.64 13.83
C HIS A 203 -4.62 -14.32 14.40
N LEU A 204 -3.55 -14.88 13.81
CA LEU A 204 -2.21 -14.82 14.40
C LEU A 204 -1.16 -14.16 13.51
N ILE A 205 -1.34 -14.15 12.19
CA ILE A 205 -0.30 -13.70 11.24
C ILE A 205 -0.66 -12.35 10.62
N THR A 206 -1.90 -12.19 10.15
CA THR A 206 -2.42 -10.96 9.55
C THR A 206 -2.44 -9.84 10.58
N PRO A 207 -2.03 -8.60 10.22
CA PRO A 207 -1.99 -7.47 11.15
C PRO A 207 -3.34 -7.23 11.82
N SER A 208 -3.33 -7.06 13.14
CA SER A 208 -4.55 -7.12 13.96
C SER A 208 -5.53 -5.96 13.75
N LYS A 209 -5.23 -4.91 12.99
CA LYS A 209 -6.16 -3.78 12.71
C LYS A 209 -5.83 -3.05 11.40
N PRO A 210 -6.27 -3.55 10.24
CA PRO A 210 -6.40 -2.69 9.06
C PRO A 210 -7.48 -1.63 9.32
N ASP A 211 -7.22 -0.38 8.91
CA ASP A 211 -8.26 0.62 8.72
C ASP A 211 -9.22 0.18 7.58
N ARG A 212 -10.26 0.98 7.29
CA ARG A 212 -11.24 0.68 6.23
C ARG A 212 -10.60 0.43 4.84
N ALA A 213 -9.34 0.81 4.63
CA ALA A 213 -8.59 0.64 3.38
C ALA A 213 -7.48 -0.42 3.46
N GLY A 214 -7.34 -1.15 4.57
CA GLY A 214 -6.29 -2.16 4.72
C GLY A 214 -4.97 -1.66 5.32
N ALA A 215 -4.84 -0.36 5.63
CA ALA A 215 -3.61 0.23 6.15
C ALA A 215 -3.60 0.28 7.68
N ASN A 216 -2.42 0.24 8.31
CA ASN A 216 -2.34 0.41 9.76
C ASN A 216 -2.69 1.86 10.14
N SER A 217 -3.28 2.04 11.32
CA SER A 217 -3.58 3.36 11.86
C SER A 217 -2.33 4.25 11.85
N MET A 218 -2.42 5.43 11.25
CA MET A 218 -1.32 6.42 11.23
C MET A 218 -0.77 6.72 12.63
N ARG A 219 -1.61 6.62 13.66
CA ARG A 219 -1.21 6.81 15.06
C ARG A 219 -0.26 5.71 15.53
N ASP A 220 -0.56 4.47 15.17
CA ASP A 220 0.23 3.30 15.58
C ASP A 220 1.56 3.26 14.80
N GLU A 221 1.53 3.60 13.51
CA GLU A 221 2.75 3.77 12.70
C GLU A 221 3.66 4.87 13.25
N SER A 222 3.09 6.02 13.62
CA SER A 222 3.85 7.13 14.21
C SER A 222 4.43 6.76 15.57
N SER A 223 3.68 6.02 16.40
CA SER A 223 4.15 5.53 17.69
C SER A 223 5.33 4.58 17.52
N LEU A 224 5.23 3.62 16.58
CA LEU A 224 6.30 2.67 16.30
C LEU A 224 7.53 3.37 15.69
N ALA A 225 7.34 4.34 14.80
CA ALA A 225 8.44 5.13 14.24
C ALA A 225 9.22 5.89 15.34
N ASN A 226 8.52 6.44 16.33
CA ASN A 226 9.15 7.08 17.49
C ASN A 226 9.92 6.07 18.36
N GLU A 227 9.36 4.87 18.57
CA GLU A 227 10.02 3.78 19.30
C GLU A 227 11.31 3.33 18.58
N LEU A 228 11.24 3.14 17.25
CA LEU A 228 12.39 2.80 16.43
C LEU A 228 13.47 3.88 16.48
N HIS A 229 13.08 5.15 16.37
CA HIS A 229 14.01 6.28 16.46
C HIS A 229 14.71 6.33 17.81
N ALA A 230 13.98 6.09 18.91
CA ALA A 230 14.56 6.05 20.25
C ALA A 230 15.47 4.83 20.46
N GLY A 231 15.14 3.67 19.89
CA GLY A 231 15.91 2.43 20.01
C GLY A 231 17.20 2.38 19.17
N HIS A 232 17.34 3.25 18.16
CA HIS A 232 18.45 3.22 17.21
C HIS A 232 19.20 4.56 17.13
N PRO A 233 19.86 5.00 18.22
CA PRO A 233 20.53 6.31 18.27
C PRO A 233 21.74 6.43 17.33
N HIS A 234 22.23 5.31 16.79
CA HIS A 234 23.32 5.28 15.82
C HIS A 234 22.89 5.61 14.38
N LEU A 235 21.59 5.68 14.11
CA LEU A 235 21.01 5.97 12.81
C LEU A 235 20.38 7.36 12.80
N GLU A 236 20.59 8.07 11.70
CA GLU A 236 19.96 9.35 11.41
C GLU A 236 19.19 9.24 10.10
N GLY A 237 17.98 9.79 10.07
CA GLY A 237 17.11 9.76 8.90
C GLY A 237 15.93 10.71 9.09
N HIS A 238 15.34 11.16 8.00
CA HIS A 238 14.12 11.97 8.07
C HIS A 238 12.98 11.17 8.73
N PHE A 239 12.04 11.82 9.42
CA PHE A 239 10.94 11.12 10.10
C PHE A 239 10.14 10.21 9.16
N SER A 240 9.96 10.61 7.89
CA SER A 240 9.33 9.77 6.87
C SER A 240 10.07 8.44 6.62
N SER A 241 11.40 8.40 6.77
CA SER A 241 12.19 7.17 6.68
C SER A 241 11.86 6.21 7.82
N TRP A 242 11.65 6.75 9.03
CA TRP A 242 11.23 5.97 10.20
C TRP A 242 9.80 5.46 10.06
N LEU A 243 8.90 6.26 9.48
CA LEU A 243 7.55 5.82 9.11
C LEU A 243 7.58 4.67 8.09
N LEU A 244 8.44 4.75 7.08
CA LEU A 244 8.62 3.66 6.11
C LEU A 244 9.12 2.38 6.80
N TRP A 245 10.04 2.47 7.76
CA TRP A 245 10.49 1.31 8.53
C TRP A 245 9.36 0.74 9.39
N ALA A 246 8.61 1.58 10.10
CA ALA A 246 7.44 1.16 10.88
C ALA A 246 6.40 0.45 10.01
N SER A 247 6.12 0.98 8.82
CA SER A 247 5.20 0.36 7.84
C SER A 247 5.70 -1.02 7.39
N VAL A 248 7.00 -1.18 7.11
CA VAL A 248 7.58 -2.49 6.76
C VAL A 248 7.44 -3.51 7.90
N ILE A 249 7.65 -3.10 9.15
CA ILE A 249 7.44 -3.98 10.31
C ILE A 249 5.97 -4.35 10.43
N HIS A 250 5.08 -3.38 10.29
CA HIS A 250 3.64 -3.58 10.37
C HIS A 250 3.07 -4.47 9.26
N ALA A 251 3.64 -4.39 8.06
CA ALA A 251 3.30 -5.26 6.94
C ALA A 251 3.85 -6.69 7.10
N ALA A 252 4.82 -6.89 8.01
CA ALA A 252 5.39 -8.20 8.28
C ALA A 252 4.43 -9.06 9.13
N PRO A 253 4.53 -10.40 9.02
CA PRO A 253 3.81 -11.32 9.90
C PRO A 253 3.97 -10.98 11.38
N ALA A 254 2.90 -11.00 12.17
CA ALA A 254 2.91 -10.57 13.57
C ALA A 254 4.02 -11.22 14.44
N HIS A 255 4.38 -12.47 14.14
CA HIS A 255 5.44 -13.22 14.83
C HIS A 255 6.86 -12.79 14.47
N GLU A 256 7.05 -12.06 13.37
CA GLU A 256 8.35 -11.52 12.95
C GLU A 256 8.54 -10.07 13.42
N GLN A 257 7.44 -9.36 13.71
CA GLN A 257 7.46 -7.93 14.03
C GLN A 257 8.37 -7.58 15.21
N GLU A 258 8.26 -8.31 16.33
CA GLU A 258 9.13 -8.09 17.51
C GLU A 258 10.62 -8.32 17.21
N GLY A 259 10.92 -9.30 16.35
CA GLY A 259 12.28 -9.53 15.86
C GLY A 259 12.77 -8.37 14.99
N MET A 260 11.91 -7.84 14.13
CA MET A 260 12.24 -6.72 13.24
C MET A 260 12.38 -5.39 13.98
N LYS A 261 11.63 -5.16 15.07
CA LYS A 261 11.79 -3.99 15.95
C LYS A 261 13.16 -3.95 16.63
N LYS A 262 13.69 -5.13 16.99
CA LYS A 262 14.99 -5.29 17.66
C LYS A 262 16.16 -5.43 16.67
N ALA A 263 15.89 -5.43 15.37
CA ALA A 263 16.93 -5.56 14.36
C ALA A 263 17.82 -4.30 14.37
N PRO A 264 19.16 -4.44 14.41
CA PRO A 264 20.05 -3.29 14.61
C PRO A 264 20.03 -2.28 13.46
N ASN A 265 19.56 -2.71 12.29
CA ASN A 265 19.62 -1.97 11.04
C ASN A 265 18.26 -2.03 10.31
N PRO A 266 17.91 -0.98 9.55
CA PRO A 266 16.72 -0.99 8.72
C PRO A 266 16.84 -2.01 7.58
N PRO A 267 15.71 -2.50 7.05
CA PRO A 267 15.67 -3.34 5.85
C PRO A 267 16.49 -2.77 4.70
N ALA A 268 17.15 -3.65 3.93
CA ALA A 268 18.05 -3.25 2.85
C ALA A 268 17.38 -2.31 1.83
N THR A 269 16.10 -2.50 1.57
CA THR A 269 15.27 -1.70 0.66
C THR A 269 15.18 -0.22 1.04
N ILE A 270 15.17 0.09 2.34
CA ILE A 270 15.03 1.46 2.88
C ILE A 270 16.33 1.98 3.51
N SER A 271 17.37 1.15 3.58
CA SER A 271 18.67 1.49 4.16
C SER A 271 19.28 2.78 3.59
N LYS A 272 19.06 3.06 2.30
CA LYS A 272 19.52 4.28 1.60
C LYS A 272 18.96 5.59 2.18
N TYR A 273 17.87 5.54 2.93
CA TYR A 273 17.25 6.71 3.56
C TYR A 273 17.77 6.99 4.97
N PHE A 274 18.66 6.13 5.47
CA PHE A 274 19.32 6.26 6.76
C PHE A 274 20.81 6.51 6.57
N ARG A 275 21.40 7.19 7.53
CA ARG A 275 22.82 7.48 7.61
C ARG A 275 23.33 7.11 8.99
N TRP A 276 24.60 6.75 9.07
CA TRP A 276 25.24 6.45 10.34
C TRP A 276 25.68 7.76 11.00
N VAL A 277 25.37 7.94 12.27
CA VAL A 277 25.71 9.14 13.05
C VAL A 277 27.24 9.35 13.16
N GLY A 278 28.05 8.34 12.84
CA GLY A 278 29.52 8.43 12.76
C GLY A 278 30.08 9.24 11.58
N VAL A 279 29.25 9.82 10.72
CA VAL A 279 29.71 10.75 9.67
C VAL A 279 30.02 12.11 10.32
N SER A 280 31.29 12.54 10.24
CA SER A 280 31.78 13.82 10.78
C SER A 280 30.78 14.96 10.59
N GLU A 281 30.58 15.78 11.63
CA GLU A 281 29.74 16.98 11.59
C GLU A 281 30.06 17.90 10.39
N ALA A 282 31.32 17.90 9.93
CA ALA A 282 31.72 18.62 8.72
C ALA A 282 31.03 18.11 7.45
N ALA A 283 30.86 16.79 7.30
CA ALA A 283 30.14 16.20 6.18
C ALA A 283 28.61 16.43 6.30
N ARG A 284 28.08 16.55 7.53
CA ARG A 284 26.70 16.99 7.78
C ARG A 284 26.49 18.43 7.32
N LEU A 285 27.37 19.35 7.73
CA LEU A 285 27.30 20.75 7.34
C LEU A 285 27.47 20.96 5.83
N ASP A 286 28.36 20.22 5.19
CA ASP A 286 28.53 20.28 3.74
C ASP A 286 27.27 19.80 3.01
N GLY A 287 26.63 18.72 3.50
CA GLY A 287 25.34 18.26 2.98
C GLY A 287 24.22 19.30 3.10
N VAL A 288 24.10 19.94 4.28
CA VAL A 288 23.13 21.02 4.52
C VAL A 288 23.41 22.22 3.63
N HIS A 289 24.68 22.62 3.49
CA HIS A 289 25.08 23.74 2.65
C HIS A 289 24.72 23.49 1.19
N ARG A 290 25.02 22.30 0.65
CA ARG A 290 24.62 21.91 -0.71
C ARG A 290 23.10 21.93 -0.87
N GLY A 291 22.36 21.40 0.11
CA GLY A 291 20.89 21.45 0.11
C GLY A 291 20.34 22.88 0.10
N MET A 292 20.92 23.76 0.91
CA MET A 292 20.56 25.18 0.97
C MET A 292 20.83 25.91 -0.35
N VAL A 293 21.96 25.63 -1.01
CA VAL A 293 22.27 26.19 -2.33
C VAL A 293 21.23 25.76 -3.37
N VAL A 294 20.85 24.48 -3.39
CA VAL A 294 19.80 23.98 -4.29
C VAL A 294 18.46 24.64 -4.00
N ALA A 295 18.05 24.69 -2.73
CA ALA A 295 16.79 25.33 -2.33
C ALA A 295 16.75 26.82 -2.71
N ASN A 296 17.84 27.55 -2.49
CA ASN A 296 17.95 28.95 -2.88
C ASN A 296 17.87 29.15 -4.40
N THR A 297 18.48 28.22 -5.17
CA THR A 297 18.41 28.23 -6.63
C THR A 297 16.98 28.02 -7.13
N ILE A 298 16.26 27.06 -6.55
CA ILE A 298 14.85 26.79 -6.88
C ILE A 298 13.98 28.01 -6.51
N ASN A 299 14.16 28.57 -5.32
CA ASN A 299 13.41 29.76 -4.90
C ASN A 299 13.68 30.95 -5.81
N SER A 300 14.93 31.16 -6.22
CA SER A 300 15.30 32.22 -7.16
C SER A 300 14.64 32.03 -8.53
N ARG A 301 14.56 30.78 -9.00
CA ARG A 301 13.83 30.43 -10.24
C ARG A 301 12.33 30.71 -10.10
N ASN A 302 11.70 30.24 -9.03
CA ASN A 302 10.28 30.44 -8.80
C ASN A 302 9.94 31.95 -8.72
N LEU A 303 10.77 32.73 -8.01
CA LEU A 303 10.59 34.17 -7.92
C LEU A 303 10.69 34.87 -9.28
N ARG A 304 11.57 34.38 -10.17
CA ARG A 304 11.67 34.89 -11.55
C ARG A 304 10.39 34.62 -12.34
N GLN A 305 9.89 33.38 -12.29
CA GLN A 305 8.65 32.99 -12.98
C GLN A 305 7.45 33.82 -12.48
N ILE A 306 7.36 34.07 -11.18
CA ILE A 306 6.32 34.94 -10.60
C ILE A 306 6.43 36.38 -11.15
N ARG A 307 7.64 36.91 -11.29
CA ARG A 307 7.85 38.26 -11.85
C ARG A 307 7.49 38.33 -13.33
N GLU A 308 7.86 37.31 -14.11
CA GLU A 308 7.49 37.20 -15.52
C GLU A 308 5.96 37.18 -15.68
N LEU A 309 5.27 36.31 -14.92
CA LEU A 309 3.81 36.23 -14.93
C LEU A 309 3.17 37.57 -14.52
N LYS A 310 3.74 38.27 -13.54
CA LYS A 310 3.28 39.62 -13.16
C LYS A 310 3.40 40.62 -14.31
N MET A 311 4.47 40.57 -15.11
CA MET A 311 4.61 41.45 -16.28
C MET A 311 3.59 41.11 -17.37
N GLU A 312 3.34 39.82 -17.61
CA GLU A 312 2.33 39.36 -18.56
C GLU A 312 0.93 39.84 -18.17
N PHE A 313 0.54 39.67 -16.89
CA PHE A 313 -0.72 40.21 -16.37
C PHE A 313 -0.82 41.72 -16.53
N SER A 314 0.26 42.45 -16.25
CA SER A 314 0.27 43.91 -16.41
C SER A 314 0.05 44.31 -17.87
N THR A 315 0.65 43.57 -18.80
CA THR A 315 0.49 43.78 -20.24
C THR A 315 -0.95 43.47 -20.68
N ALA A 316 -1.51 42.35 -20.22
CA ALA A 316 -2.90 41.98 -20.50
C ALA A 316 -3.89 43.04 -19.99
N MET A 317 -3.63 43.61 -18.81
CA MET A 317 -4.46 44.68 -18.25
C MET A 317 -4.45 45.95 -19.12
N VAL A 318 -3.28 46.34 -19.66
CA VAL A 318 -3.19 47.46 -20.60
C VAL A 318 -3.99 47.20 -21.87
N VAL A 319 -3.93 45.98 -22.43
CA VAL A 319 -4.70 45.60 -23.62
C VAL A 319 -6.20 45.64 -23.32
N LEU A 320 -6.64 45.13 -22.18
CA LEU A 320 -8.04 45.17 -21.75
C LEU A 320 -8.54 46.60 -21.57
N GLN A 321 -7.76 47.46 -20.92
CA GLN A 321 -8.11 48.89 -20.80
C GLN A 321 -8.25 49.56 -22.18
N GLY A 322 -7.38 49.23 -23.13
CA GLY A 322 -7.49 49.69 -24.52
C GLY A 322 -8.72 49.14 -25.25
N ALA A 323 -9.19 47.94 -24.92
CA ALA A 323 -10.43 47.39 -25.43
C ALA A 323 -11.66 48.11 -24.85
N PHE A 324 -11.68 48.34 -23.53
CA PHE A 324 -12.76 49.11 -22.88
C PHE A 324 -12.91 50.51 -23.46
N LYS A 325 -11.80 51.24 -23.65
CA LYS A 325 -11.86 52.57 -24.26
C LYS A 325 -12.43 52.56 -25.67
N ARG A 326 -12.17 51.51 -26.46
CA ARG A 326 -12.76 51.36 -27.80
C ARG A 326 -14.25 51.06 -27.73
N LEU A 327 -14.69 50.28 -26.75
CA LEU A 327 -16.10 50.00 -26.50
C LEU A 327 -16.87 51.28 -26.15
N GLU A 328 -16.32 52.12 -25.26
CA GLU A 328 -16.91 53.43 -24.91
C GLU A 328 -17.07 54.34 -26.13
N VAL A 329 -16.06 54.37 -27.03
CA VAL A 329 -16.15 55.15 -28.28
C VAL A 329 -17.25 54.60 -29.19
N MET A 330 -17.31 53.28 -29.38
CA MET A 330 -18.35 52.65 -30.19
C MET A 330 -19.76 52.87 -29.62
N GLU A 331 -19.91 52.85 -28.29
CA GLU A 331 -21.17 53.14 -27.61
C GLU A 331 -21.62 54.58 -27.89
N ALA A 332 -20.72 55.55 -27.74
CA ALA A 332 -21.01 56.94 -28.05
C ALA A 332 -21.35 57.16 -29.55
N GLU A 333 -20.67 56.46 -30.47
CA GLU A 333 -20.99 56.49 -31.90
C GLU A 333 -22.38 55.90 -32.20
N ALA A 334 -22.75 54.81 -31.52
CA ALA A 334 -24.06 54.19 -31.65
C ALA A 334 -25.18 55.09 -31.12
N GLU A 335 -24.98 55.73 -29.96
CA GLU A 335 -25.92 56.71 -29.41
C GLU A 335 -26.11 57.91 -30.34
N ALA A 336 -25.02 58.47 -30.88
CA ALA A 336 -25.08 59.58 -31.83
C ALA A 336 -25.83 59.17 -33.11
N SER A 337 -25.54 57.99 -33.64
CA SER A 337 -26.23 57.44 -34.82
C SER A 337 -27.72 57.21 -34.55
N GLY A 338 -28.07 56.68 -33.38
CA GLY A 338 -29.46 56.52 -32.94
C GLY A 338 -30.19 57.85 -32.82
N GLY A 339 -29.52 58.88 -32.29
CA GLY A 339 -30.06 60.24 -32.24
C GLY A 339 -30.35 60.83 -33.63
N ILE A 340 -29.47 60.60 -34.61
CA ILE A 340 -29.70 61.00 -36.01
C ILE A 340 -30.92 60.27 -36.59
N VAL A 341 -31.03 58.95 -36.39
CA VAL A 341 -32.18 58.17 -36.88
C VAL A 341 -33.49 58.66 -36.26
N SER A 342 -33.52 58.89 -34.95
CA SER A 342 -34.71 59.41 -34.27
C SER A 342 -35.10 60.83 -34.76
N ALA A 343 -34.11 61.68 -35.02
CA ALA A 343 -34.35 63.00 -35.62
C ALA A 343 -34.89 62.88 -37.06
N MET A 344 -34.41 61.90 -37.84
CA MET A 344 -34.97 61.64 -39.17
C MET A 344 -36.42 61.12 -39.10
N GLU A 345 -36.73 60.24 -38.14
CA GLU A 345 -38.10 59.75 -37.94
C GLU A 345 -39.08 60.87 -37.60
N THR A 346 -38.69 61.81 -36.75
CA THR A 346 -39.54 62.96 -36.39
C THR A 346 -39.78 63.92 -37.56
N VAL A 347 -38.79 64.11 -38.45
CA VAL A 347 -38.96 64.92 -39.67
C VAL A 347 -39.76 64.18 -40.76
N MET A 348 -39.74 62.84 -40.77
CA MET A 348 -40.52 62.04 -41.70
C MET A 348 -41.97 61.80 -41.27
N GLN A 349 -42.39 62.22 -40.06
CA GLN A 349 -43.81 62.20 -39.72
C GLN A 349 -44.55 63.26 -40.55
N PRO A 350 -45.51 62.87 -41.40
CA PRO A 350 -46.26 63.84 -42.19
C PRO A 350 -47.09 64.70 -41.24
N GLU A 351 -46.80 65.99 -41.17
CA GLU A 351 -47.75 66.94 -40.59
C GLU A 351 -49.00 66.93 -41.46
N GLU A 352 -50.13 66.49 -40.90
CA GLU A 352 -51.43 66.68 -41.54
C GLU A 352 -51.67 68.18 -41.69
N SER A 353 -51.45 68.71 -42.89
CA SER A 353 -51.86 70.07 -43.23
C SER A 353 -53.39 70.21 -43.12
N GLU A 354 -53.85 71.44 -42.88
CA GLU A 354 -55.28 71.77 -42.84
C GLU A 354 -56.02 71.33 -44.12
N LEU A 355 -55.33 71.33 -45.26
CA LEU A 355 -55.84 70.83 -46.55
C LEU A 355 -56.03 69.31 -46.56
N SER A 356 -55.11 68.54 -45.96
CA SER A 356 -55.23 67.08 -45.82
C SER A 356 -56.35 66.68 -44.86
N GLN A 357 -56.58 67.46 -43.78
CA GLN A 357 -57.72 67.25 -42.90
C GLN A 357 -59.05 67.58 -43.59
N GLN A 358 -59.09 68.64 -44.41
CA GLN A 358 -60.26 68.96 -45.25
C GLN A 358 -60.54 67.87 -46.29
N LEU A 359 -59.52 67.40 -47.01
CA LEU A 359 -59.65 66.29 -47.97
C LEU A 359 -60.09 65.00 -47.28
N GLY A 360 -59.55 64.67 -46.10
CA GLY A 360 -59.98 63.51 -45.32
C GLY A 360 -61.43 63.59 -44.86
N ALA A 361 -61.94 64.79 -44.56
CA ALA A 361 -63.34 65.02 -44.22
C ALA A 361 -64.28 64.99 -45.45
N GLU A 362 -63.76 65.32 -46.64
CA GLU A 362 -64.51 65.33 -47.91
C GLU A 362 -64.55 63.95 -48.60
N VAL A 363 -63.63 63.06 -48.25
CA VAL A 363 -63.65 61.66 -48.68
C VAL A 363 -64.67 60.89 -47.85
N THR A 364 -65.91 60.88 -48.32
CA THR A 364 -66.91 59.91 -47.86
C THR A 364 -66.41 58.51 -48.18
N ASN A 365 -66.23 57.67 -47.17
CA ASN A 365 -65.96 56.24 -47.37
C ASN A 365 -67.08 55.64 -48.23
N CYS A 366 -66.80 55.40 -49.50
CA CYS A 366 -67.61 54.56 -50.35
C CYS A 366 -67.50 53.14 -49.78
N PHE A 367 -68.58 52.62 -49.22
CA PHE A 367 -68.68 51.19 -48.92
C PHE A 367 -68.48 50.41 -50.23
N ASP A 368 -67.39 49.66 -50.32
CA ASP A 368 -67.14 48.75 -51.42
C ASP A 368 -67.93 47.45 -51.17
N ASP A 369 -69.19 47.44 -51.60
CA ASP A 369 -70.09 46.28 -51.52
C ASP A 369 -69.84 45.24 -52.64
N GLN A 370 -68.65 45.21 -53.27
CA GLN A 370 -68.33 44.26 -54.35
C GLN A 370 -67.19 43.26 -54.05
N HIS A 371 -67.00 42.89 -52.77
CA HIS A 371 -66.20 41.72 -52.43
C HIS A 371 -66.91 40.79 -51.43
N ALA A 372 -67.69 39.86 -51.99
CA ALA A 372 -67.98 38.54 -51.41
C ALA A 372 -67.09 37.49 -52.08
#